data_AF-A0AAN9ES56-F1
#
_entry.id   AF-A0AAN9ES56-F1
#
_cell.length_a   1.000
_cell.length_b   1.000
_cell.length_c   1.000
_cell.angle_alpha   90.00
_cell.angle_beta   90.00
_cell.angle_gamma   90.00
#
_symmetry.space_group_name_H-M   'P 1'
#
loop_
_entity.id
_entity.type
_entity.pdbx_description
1 polymer ?
#
loop_
_entity_poly.entity_id
_entity_poly.type
_entity_poly.pdbx_seq_one_letter_code
_entity_poly.pdbx_strand_id
1 'polypeptide(L)'
;MANLTTLLLFLLVLCHGVLATTNGHHEGDEEDRPSRSSTSSSSKLFLMHDSKRVIKTDAGEMRVLKSHSGTGRINDRHMHIGFITMEPKSLFIPHYLDSNFIIFIRRGEAKLGFIYDDELAERRLKTGDVYVIPAGTAFYLVNTGEGQRLHIICSIDPSTNSGEHIFQSFLIGGGANSQSVLSGFEPAILEAAFNESRTLVEKILGKELDPIVYVGDAHAPSLWTKFLQLKREEKVQHLKNMVHDKEEEKETSWSWRKLLANVLGMVNNKKPEKKDSAGSPDSYNLYDKKPDFQNAYGWSKALDGDQYHPLREVDIGIFHVNLTAGSMMAPHVNPRAKEYGIVLRGHGEIQIVFPNGTNAMKSEIREGDVFVVPRYFPFCQIASRNGALEFFGFSTSARENKPQFLVGAASLLRTMLSPELAAALGVSLDRLRRVAYAQPEALMMPSTWAAPPHSYAF
;
A
#
# COMPACT_ATOMS: atom_id res chain seq x y z
N MET A 1 -3.47 -4.05 56.14
CA MET A 1 -4.03 -3.64 54.84
C MET A 1 -2.99 -2.80 54.09
N ALA A 2 -2.20 -3.48 53.27
CA ALA A 2 -1.33 -3.03 52.18
C ALA A 2 -0.51 -4.28 51.80
N ASN A 3 -0.56 -4.88 50.62
CA ASN A 3 -1.45 -4.73 49.48
C ASN A 3 -1.43 -6.11 48.80
N LEU A 4 -2.56 -6.84 48.85
CA LEU A 4 -2.75 -8.11 48.14
C LEU A 4 -2.57 -7.92 46.62
N THR A 5 -2.78 -6.69 46.14
CA THR A 5 -2.53 -6.22 44.78
C THR A 5 -1.06 -6.22 44.37
N THR A 6 -0.12 -5.88 45.27
CA THR A 6 1.33 -5.96 44.97
C THR A 6 1.84 -7.40 44.88
N LEU A 7 1.25 -8.33 45.65
CA LEU A 7 1.62 -9.74 45.59
C LEU A 7 1.13 -10.40 44.30
N LEU A 8 -0.08 -10.04 43.83
CA LEU A 8 -0.60 -10.49 42.53
C LEU A 8 0.19 -9.93 41.34
N LEU A 9 0.64 -8.68 41.42
CA LEU A 9 1.50 -8.05 40.39
C LEU A 9 2.87 -8.73 40.30
N PHE A 10 3.48 -9.12 41.43
CA PHE A 10 4.74 -9.88 41.43
C PHE A 10 4.57 -11.31 40.90
N LEU A 11 3.45 -11.98 41.20
CA LEU A 11 3.14 -13.31 40.67
C LEU A 11 2.88 -13.28 39.15
N LEU A 12 2.22 -12.24 38.62
CA LEU A 12 2.03 -12.07 37.18
C LEU A 12 3.35 -11.77 36.44
N VAL A 13 4.27 -11.02 37.07
CA VAL A 13 5.61 -10.75 36.50
C VAL A 13 6.49 -12.01 36.51
N LEU A 14 6.39 -12.85 37.54
CA LEU A 14 7.12 -14.14 37.61
C LEU A 14 6.53 -15.22 36.68
N CYS A 15 5.21 -15.27 36.49
CA CYS A 15 4.59 -16.20 35.54
C CYS A 15 4.84 -15.83 34.07
N HIS A 16 5.04 -14.55 33.73
CA HIS A 16 5.49 -14.16 32.39
C HIS A 16 6.99 -14.31 32.16
N GLY A 17 7.80 -14.32 33.22
CA GLY A 17 9.26 -14.53 33.13
C GLY A 17 9.71 -15.97 32.90
N VAL A 18 8.85 -16.96 33.19
CA VAL A 18 9.22 -18.39 33.14
C VAL A 18 8.65 -19.14 31.93
N LEU A 19 7.68 -18.58 31.20
CA LEU A 19 7.14 -19.24 30.00
C LEU A 19 8.00 -19.10 28.73
N ALA A 20 9.13 -18.40 28.81
CA ALA A 20 10.04 -18.18 27.67
C ALA A 20 11.23 -19.16 27.61
N THR A 21 11.35 -20.11 28.56
CA THR A 21 12.53 -20.99 28.62
C THR A 21 12.21 -22.43 29.04
N THR A 22 11.24 -23.11 28.44
CA THR A 22 11.18 -24.60 28.47
C THR A 22 10.26 -25.12 27.36
N ASN A 23 10.85 -25.80 26.37
CA ASN A 23 10.33 -26.92 25.56
C ASN A 23 11.12 -26.96 24.23
N GLY A 24 11.88 -27.96 23.86
CA GLY A 24 12.23 -29.24 24.50
C GLY A 24 13.46 -29.81 23.79
N HIS A 25 14.34 -30.44 24.55
CA HIS A 25 15.40 -31.28 24.02
C HIS A 25 14.76 -32.58 23.49
N HIS A 26 14.98 -32.89 22.21
CA HIS A 26 14.99 -34.26 21.74
C HIS A 26 16.34 -34.50 21.04
N GLU A 27 17.19 -35.27 21.72
CA GLU A 27 18.35 -35.94 21.14
C GLU A 27 17.88 -36.97 20.11
N GLY A 28 18.57 -37.04 18.98
CA GLY A 28 18.31 -37.99 17.90
C GLY A 28 19.25 -37.74 16.71
N ASP A 29 20.45 -38.32 16.83
CA ASP A 29 21.42 -38.72 15.81
C ASP A 29 21.99 -37.71 14.79
N GLU A 30 23.28 -37.44 14.99
CA GLU A 30 24.20 -36.84 14.02
C GLU A 30 24.39 -37.78 12.80
N GLU A 31 24.04 -37.30 11.61
CA GLU A 31 24.74 -37.66 10.38
C GLU A 31 25.28 -36.40 9.72
N ASP A 32 26.61 -36.29 9.73
CA ASP A 32 27.42 -35.26 9.09
C ASP A 32 27.08 -35.05 7.60
N ARG A 33 26.57 -33.86 7.24
CA ARG A 33 26.64 -33.32 5.87
C ARG A 33 26.88 -31.80 5.89
N PRO A 34 27.74 -31.28 4.98
CA PRO A 34 28.38 -29.97 5.15
C PRO A 34 27.42 -28.80 4.91
N SER A 35 27.74 -27.72 5.63
CA SER A 35 27.14 -26.39 5.65
C SER A 35 26.66 -25.86 4.29
N ARG A 36 25.34 -25.72 4.13
CA ARG A 36 24.69 -24.91 3.09
C ARG A 36 24.05 -23.67 3.73
N SER A 37 24.68 -22.52 3.51
CA SER A 37 24.13 -21.15 3.50
C SER A 37 22.92 -20.84 4.41
N SER A 38 23.18 -20.19 5.55
CA SER A 38 22.18 -19.54 6.43
C SER A 38 21.47 -18.33 5.82
N THR A 39 21.75 -17.98 4.56
CA THR A 39 21.26 -16.77 3.86
C THR A 39 19.78 -16.82 3.45
N SER A 40 19.08 -17.96 3.57
CA SER A 40 17.71 -18.12 3.06
C SER A 40 16.58 -17.88 4.10
N SER A 41 16.89 -17.90 5.40
CA SER A 41 15.87 -17.78 6.45
C SER A 41 15.59 -16.31 6.84
N SER A 42 16.63 -15.49 6.98
CA SER A 42 16.47 -14.11 7.43
C SER A 42 15.99 -13.15 6.33
N SER A 43 16.34 -13.40 5.07
CA SER A 43 15.82 -12.64 3.92
C SER A 43 14.30 -12.72 3.81
N LYS A 44 13.70 -13.87 4.12
CA LYS A 44 12.24 -14.07 4.14
C LYS A 44 11.50 -13.22 5.19
N LEU A 45 12.21 -12.71 6.20
CA LEU A 45 11.61 -11.88 7.26
C LEU A 45 11.43 -10.42 6.83
N PHE A 46 12.33 -9.92 5.99
CA PHE A 46 12.42 -8.50 5.66
C PHE A 46 12.26 -8.19 4.17
N LEU A 47 12.22 -9.21 3.31
CA LEU A 47 11.82 -9.08 1.90
C LEU A 47 10.51 -9.82 1.66
N MET A 48 9.58 -9.15 0.99
CA MET A 48 8.29 -9.74 0.67
C MET A 48 8.42 -10.53 -0.64
N HIS A 49 8.33 -11.85 -0.55
CA HIS A 49 8.41 -12.75 -1.71
C HIS A 49 7.11 -13.52 -1.97
N ASP A 50 6.19 -13.60 -1.01
CA ASP A 50 4.88 -14.27 -1.19
C ASP A 50 3.94 -13.42 -2.04
N SER A 51 4.17 -13.44 -3.35
CA SER A 51 3.36 -12.78 -4.36
C SER A 51 2.24 -13.69 -4.82
N LYS A 52 1.00 -13.28 -4.58
CA LYS A 52 -0.20 -13.93 -5.11
C LYS A 52 -0.85 -13.07 -6.17
N ARG A 53 -1.14 -13.66 -7.33
CA ARG A 53 -1.92 -13.00 -8.38
C ARG A 53 -3.40 -13.19 -8.06
N VAL A 54 -4.05 -12.14 -7.61
CA VAL A 54 -5.45 -12.16 -7.14
C VAL A 54 -6.44 -11.84 -8.25
N ILE A 55 -6.00 -11.12 -9.29
CA ILE A 55 -6.79 -10.86 -10.49
C ILE A 55 -5.89 -11.06 -11.71
N LYS A 56 -6.38 -11.79 -12.72
CA LYS A 56 -5.75 -11.88 -14.04
C LYS A 56 -6.82 -11.94 -15.12
N THR A 57 -6.75 -10.97 -16.04
CA THR A 57 -7.66 -10.81 -17.17
C THR A 57 -6.83 -10.34 -18.38
N ASP A 58 -7.46 -10.27 -19.55
CA ASP A 58 -6.83 -9.69 -20.74
C ASP A 58 -6.69 -8.16 -20.67
N ALA A 59 -7.50 -7.49 -19.84
CA ALA A 59 -7.52 -6.04 -19.68
C ALA A 59 -6.67 -5.54 -18.50
N GLY A 60 -6.15 -6.44 -17.66
CA GLY A 60 -5.34 -6.07 -16.52
C GLY A 60 -5.07 -7.19 -15.53
N GLU A 61 -4.26 -6.87 -14.52
CA GLU A 61 -3.90 -7.78 -13.45
C GLU A 61 -3.72 -7.07 -12.11
N MET A 62 -3.91 -7.82 -11.02
CA MET A 62 -3.55 -7.42 -9.67
C MET A 62 -2.71 -8.52 -9.02
N ARG A 63 -1.51 -8.15 -8.58
CA ARG A 63 -0.62 -9.01 -7.77
C ARG A 63 -0.49 -8.40 -6.39
N VAL A 64 -0.52 -9.23 -5.35
CA VAL A 64 -0.37 -8.79 -3.96
C VAL A 64 0.72 -9.59 -3.28
N LEU A 65 1.66 -8.87 -2.67
CA LEU A 65 2.67 -9.44 -1.82
C LEU A 65 2.15 -9.47 -0.38
N LYS A 66 2.06 -10.66 0.20
CA LYS A 66 1.65 -10.83 1.58
C LYS A 66 2.79 -10.50 2.53
N SER A 67 2.46 -9.80 3.59
CA SER A 67 3.36 -9.62 4.74
C SER A 67 3.05 -10.74 5.72
N HIS A 68 4.09 -11.43 6.18
CA HIS A 68 3.96 -12.36 7.29
C HIS A 68 4.06 -11.59 8.61
N SER A 69 3.36 -12.04 9.65
CA SER A 69 3.62 -11.59 11.03
C SER A 69 4.94 -12.20 11.48
N GLY A 70 6.06 -11.63 11.02
CA GLY A 70 7.41 -12.18 11.20
C GLY A 70 7.91 -12.20 12.64
N THR A 71 7.11 -11.78 13.63
CA THR A 71 7.54 -11.68 15.03
C THR A 71 6.65 -12.42 16.03
N GLY A 72 5.57 -13.10 15.58
CA GLY A 72 4.65 -13.82 16.48
C GLY A 72 3.99 -12.94 17.56
N ARG A 73 4.13 -11.61 17.47
CA ARG A 73 3.53 -10.66 18.40
C ARG A 73 2.10 -10.38 17.97
N ILE A 74 1.18 -10.61 18.89
CA ILE A 74 -0.29 -10.58 18.70
C ILE A 74 -0.80 -9.20 18.21
N ASN A 75 -0.01 -8.12 18.32
CA ASN A 75 -0.40 -6.74 17.97
C ASN A 75 0.52 -6.05 16.92
N ASP A 76 1.34 -6.76 16.15
CA ASP A 76 2.15 -6.13 15.10
C ASP A 76 1.29 -5.86 13.85
N ARG A 77 0.88 -4.59 13.65
CA ARG A 77 0.11 -4.21 12.45
C ARG A 77 0.97 -4.48 11.23
N HIS A 78 0.44 -5.32 10.34
CA HIS A 78 1.07 -5.70 9.10
C HIS A 78 0.19 -5.25 7.94
N MET A 79 0.79 -5.12 6.77
CA MET A 79 0.13 -4.57 5.60
C MET A 79 0.57 -5.35 4.38
N HIS A 80 -0.33 -5.54 3.43
CA HIS A 80 -0.02 -6.15 2.14
C HIS A 80 0.22 -5.07 1.10
N ILE A 81 1.09 -5.37 0.12
CA ILE A 81 1.43 -4.44 -0.96
C ILE A 81 0.91 -5.01 -2.27
N GLY A 82 0.01 -4.28 -2.92
CA GLY A 82 -0.56 -4.63 -4.21
C GLY A 82 0.04 -3.83 -5.36
N PHE A 83 0.06 -4.46 -6.53
CA PHE A 83 0.43 -3.89 -7.81
C PHE A 83 -0.69 -4.15 -8.80
N ILE A 84 -1.33 -3.09 -9.29
CA ILE A 84 -2.39 -3.17 -10.29
C ILE A 84 -1.84 -2.63 -11.61
N THR A 85 -2.00 -3.40 -12.67
CA THR A 85 -1.73 -2.96 -14.05
C THR A 85 -3.01 -3.04 -14.86
N MET A 86 -3.36 -1.95 -15.53
CA MET A 86 -4.57 -1.84 -16.35
C MET A 86 -4.20 -1.40 -17.76
N GLU A 87 -4.72 -2.10 -18.76
CA GLU A 87 -4.51 -1.78 -20.17
C GLU A 87 -5.19 -0.46 -20.54
N PRO A 88 -4.78 0.21 -21.64
CA PRO A 88 -5.51 1.35 -22.18
C PRO A 88 -6.99 1.02 -22.37
N LYS A 89 -7.87 2.00 -22.12
CA LYS A 89 -9.32 1.83 -22.25
C LYS A 89 -9.84 0.62 -21.48
N SER A 90 -9.55 0.56 -20.18
CA SER A 90 -10.02 -0.53 -19.30
C SER A 90 -10.72 0.00 -18.05
N LEU A 91 -11.54 -0.85 -17.43
CA LEU A 91 -12.33 -0.58 -16.24
C LEU A 91 -12.12 -1.70 -15.23
N PHE A 92 -11.69 -1.33 -14.02
CA PHE A 92 -11.88 -2.15 -12.83
C PHE A 92 -13.31 -1.90 -12.35
N ILE A 93 -14.15 -2.93 -12.49
CA ILE A 93 -15.61 -2.83 -12.32
C ILE A 93 -16.01 -2.39 -10.90
N PRO A 94 -17.24 -1.87 -10.69
CA PRO A 94 -17.69 -1.43 -9.37
C PRO A 94 -17.65 -2.53 -8.31
N HIS A 95 -16.95 -2.24 -7.22
CA HIS A 95 -16.78 -3.14 -6.08
C HIS A 95 -16.46 -2.37 -4.80
N TYR A 96 -16.51 -3.04 -3.65
CA TYR A 96 -15.97 -2.54 -2.39
C TYR A 96 -15.07 -3.60 -1.75
N LEU A 97 -14.18 -3.17 -0.87
CA LEU A 97 -13.24 -4.02 -0.14
C LEU A 97 -13.55 -3.98 1.36
N ASP A 98 -13.25 -5.06 2.08
CA ASP A 98 -13.23 -5.09 3.55
C ASP A 98 -11.97 -4.44 4.16
N SER A 99 -11.05 -3.96 3.32
CA SER A 99 -9.78 -3.36 3.72
C SER A 99 -9.67 -1.89 3.30
N ASN A 100 -9.06 -1.08 4.17
CA ASN A 100 -8.60 0.26 3.78
C ASN A 100 -7.59 0.13 2.64
N PHE A 101 -7.81 0.92 1.58
CA PHE A 101 -7.10 0.79 0.33
C PHE A 101 -6.50 2.13 -0.09
N ILE A 102 -5.19 2.25 0.02
CA ILE A 102 -4.47 3.47 -0.38
C ILE A 102 -3.82 3.20 -1.71
N ILE A 103 -4.09 4.03 -2.70
CA ILE A 103 -3.54 3.91 -4.04
C ILE A 103 -2.53 5.02 -4.31
N PHE A 104 -1.43 4.66 -4.96
CA PHE A 104 -0.42 5.55 -5.50
C PHE A 104 -0.29 5.31 -7.00
N ILE A 105 -0.58 6.34 -7.80
CA ILE A 105 -0.48 6.26 -9.26
C ILE A 105 0.98 6.37 -9.67
N ARG A 106 1.64 5.23 -9.88
CA ARG A 106 3.05 5.17 -10.30
C ARG A 106 3.25 5.61 -11.74
N ARG A 107 2.30 5.28 -12.64
CA ARG A 107 2.37 5.65 -14.05
C ARG A 107 0.98 5.69 -14.68
N GLY A 108 0.73 6.68 -15.52
CA GLY A 108 -0.52 6.86 -16.25
C GLY A 108 -1.49 7.80 -15.55
N GLU A 109 -2.73 7.77 -16.00
CA GLU A 109 -3.85 8.55 -15.47
C GLU A 109 -5.04 7.62 -15.24
N ALA A 110 -5.80 7.90 -14.20
CA ALA A 110 -6.97 7.12 -13.84
C ALA A 110 -8.14 8.04 -13.55
N LYS A 111 -9.35 7.56 -13.83
CA LYS A 111 -10.58 8.11 -13.28
C LYS A 111 -11.07 7.19 -12.18
N LEU A 112 -11.13 7.70 -10.95
CA LEU A 112 -11.70 7.02 -9.80
C LEU A 112 -13.14 7.53 -9.60
N GLY A 113 -14.11 6.63 -9.63
CA GLY A 113 -15.47 6.91 -9.14
C GLY A 113 -15.69 6.18 -7.82
N PHE A 114 -16.31 6.83 -6.84
CA PHE A 114 -16.52 6.26 -5.51
C PHE A 114 -17.73 6.89 -4.83
N ILE A 115 -18.34 6.17 -3.89
CA ILE A 115 -19.43 6.70 -3.08
C ILE A 115 -18.86 7.52 -1.91
N TYR A 116 -19.36 8.73 -1.72
CA TYR A 116 -19.02 9.62 -0.62
C TYR A 116 -20.26 10.40 -0.21
N ASP A 117 -20.59 10.43 1.09
CA ASP A 117 -21.82 11.02 1.62
C ASP A 117 -23.07 10.61 0.81
N ASP A 118 -23.19 9.31 0.53
CA ASP A 118 -24.27 8.68 -0.27
C ASP A 118 -24.39 9.15 -1.74
N GLU A 119 -23.43 9.95 -2.24
CA GLU A 119 -23.38 10.40 -3.62
C GLU A 119 -22.17 9.82 -4.39
N LEU A 120 -22.32 9.62 -5.70
CA LEU A 120 -21.18 9.31 -6.56
C LEU A 120 -20.28 10.54 -6.73
N ALA A 121 -19.08 10.46 -6.16
CA ALA A 121 -17.97 11.36 -6.43
C ALA A 121 -17.07 10.79 -7.54
N GLU A 122 -16.43 11.68 -8.30
CA GLU A 122 -15.44 11.32 -9.30
C GLU A 122 -14.17 12.15 -9.13
N ARG A 123 -13.02 11.49 -9.31
CA ARG A 123 -11.67 12.07 -9.24
C ARG A 123 -10.86 11.67 -10.44
N ARG A 124 -10.11 12.62 -11.00
CA ARG A 124 -9.06 12.33 -11.97
C ARG A 124 -7.75 12.25 -11.20
N LEU A 125 -7.04 11.14 -11.35
CA LEU A 125 -5.77 10.89 -10.71
C LEU A 125 -4.68 10.85 -11.77
N LYS A 126 -3.58 11.55 -11.52
CA LYS A 126 -2.39 11.58 -12.38
C LYS A 126 -1.21 10.90 -11.70
N THR A 127 -0.15 10.67 -12.47
CA THR A 127 1.10 10.13 -11.93
C THR A 127 1.62 10.95 -10.75
N GLY A 128 1.94 10.27 -9.64
CA GLY A 128 2.32 10.88 -8.37
C GLY A 128 1.18 11.03 -7.36
N ASP A 129 -0.08 10.90 -7.79
CA ASP A 129 -1.23 11.05 -6.89
C ASP A 129 -1.36 9.88 -5.92
N VAL A 130 -1.68 10.23 -4.68
CA VAL A 130 -2.11 9.34 -3.61
C VAL A 130 -3.59 9.57 -3.32
N TYR A 131 -4.36 8.50 -3.17
CA TYR A 131 -5.76 8.57 -2.73
C TYR A 131 -6.08 7.47 -1.72
N VAL A 132 -6.91 7.76 -0.72
CA VAL A 132 -7.35 6.80 0.31
C VAL A 132 -8.79 6.42 0.03
N ILE A 133 -9.06 5.12 -0.08
CA ILE A 133 -10.39 4.54 -0.25
C ILE A 133 -10.68 3.73 1.03
N PRO A 134 -11.54 4.22 1.93
CA PRO A 134 -11.87 3.52 3.17
C PRO A 134 -12.56 2.17 2.91
N ALA A 135 -12.36 1.20 3.81
CA ALA A 135 -13.07 -0.07 3.79
C ALA A 135 -14.59 0.13 3.66
N GLY A 136 -15.25 -0.71 2.87
CA GLY A 136 -16.69 -0.65 2.59
C GLY A 136 -17.10 0.41 1.56
N THR A 137 -16.20 1.30 1.13
CA THR A 137 -16.51 2.29 0.10
C THR A 137 -16.62 1.61 -1.26
N ALA A 138 -17.78 1.73 -1.91
CA ALA A 138 -17.93 1.26 -3.28
C ALA A 138 -17.21 2.20 -4.26
N PHE A 139 -16.38 1.64 -5.14
CA PHE A 139 -15.60 2.39 -6.12
C PHE A 139 -15.39 1.62 -7.43
N TYR A 140 -14.94 2.33 -8.46
CA TYR A 140 -14.43 1.80 -9.72
C TYR A 140 -13.25 2.62 -10.22
N LEU A 141 -12.37 2.00 -11.01
CA LEU A 141 -11.22 2.67 -11.63
C LEU A 141 -11.27 2.52 -13.14
N VAL A 142 -11.06 3.61 -13.87
CA VAL A 142 -10.99 3.61 -15.34
C VAL A 142 -9.62 4.07 -15.78
N ASN A 143 -8.95 3.29 -16.62
CA ASN A 143 -7.84 3.80 -17.42
C ASN A 143 -8.40 4.40 -18.72
N THR A 144 -8.50 5.72 -18.78
CA THR A 144 -8.98 6.45 -19.96
C THR A 144 -7.89 6.69 -21.00
N GLY A 145 -6.64 6.29 -20.72
CA GLY A 145 -5.54 6.47 -21.65
C GLY A 145 -5.75 5.68 -22.94
N GLU A 146 -5.36 6.28 -24.08
CA GLU A 146 -5.52 5.65 -25.40
C GLU A 146 -4.37 4.73 -25.79
N GLY A 147 -3.21 4.85 -25.13
CA GLY A 147 -2.03 4.01 -25.40
C GLY A 147 -1.09 3.83 -24.22
N GLN A 148 -1.44 4.36 -23.04
CA GLN A 148 -0.61 4.27 -21.84
C GLN A 148 -1.26 3.31 -20.84
N ARG A 149 -0.53 2.25 -20.46
CA ARG A 149 -0.91 1.38 -19.34
C ARG A 149 -0.88 2.16 -18.04
N LEU A 150 -1.86 1.89 -17.18
CA LEU A 150 -1.96 2.44 -15.83
C LEU A 150 -1.31 1.49 -14.84
N HIS A 151 -0.38 1.99 -14.04
CA HIS A 151 0.33 1.22 -13.01
C HIS A 151 0.05 1.86 -11.64
N ILE A 152 -0.53 1.09 -10.73
CA ILE A 152 -0.89 1.53 -9.38
C ILE A 152 -0.14 0.65 -8.38
N ILE A 153 0.46 1.28 -7.38
CA ILE A 153 0.93 0.59 -6.16
C ILE A 153 -0.10 0.89 -5.08
N CYS A 154 -0.50 -0.12 -4.31
CA CYS A 154 -1.49 0.07 -3.26
C CYS A 154 -1.10 -0.62 -1.96
N SER A 155 -1.52 -0.05 -0.84
CA SER A 155 -1.50 -0.73 0.45
C SER A 155 -2.87 -1.31 0.78
N ILE A 156 -2.85 -2.50 1.36
CA ILE A 156 -4.05 -3.19 1.85
C ILE A 156 -3.82 -3.47 3.33
N ASP A 157 -4.63 -2.85 4.19
CA ASP A 157 -4.58 -3.07 5.64
C ASP A 157 -5.57 -4.18 6.04
N PRO A 158 -5.09 -5.35 6.47
CA PRO A 158 -5.94 -6.46 6.90
C PRO A 158 -6.53 -6.24 8.30
N SER A 159 -6.19 -5.17 9.03
CA SER A 159 -6.74 -4.94 10.39
C SER A 159 -8.26 -4.73 10.42
N THR A 160 -8.87 -4.42 9.29
CA THR A 160 -10.33 -4.30 9.14
C THR A 160 -10.98 -5.57 8.57
N ASN A 161 -10.19 -6.58 8.19
CA ASN A 161 -10.68 -7.85 7.65
C ASN A 161 -10.98 -8.85 8.79
N SER A 162 -12.08 -9.59 8.65
CA SER A 162 -12.56 -10.58 9.62
C SER A 162 -12.12 -12.03 9.33
N GLY A 163 -11.28 -12.30 8.32
CA GLY A 163 -10.93 -13.65 7.86
C GLY A 163 -9.45 -13.92 7.55
N GLU A 164 -9.16 -15.15 7.07
CA GLU A 164 -7.81 -15.62 6.71
C GLU A 164 -7.33 -15.16 5.31
N HIS A 165 -8.16 -14.39 4.59
CA HIS A 165 -7.89 -13.94 3.22
C HIS A 165 -7.01 -12.68 3.19
N ILE A 166 -6.41 -12.36 2.03
CA ILE A 166 -5.57 -11.14 1.86
C ILE A 166 -6.44 -9.88 2.07
N PHE A 167 -7.60 -9.90 1.43
CA PHE A 167 -8.73 -8.99 1.53
C PHE A 167 -9.88 -9.69 0.81
N GLN A 168 -11.11 -9.30 1.11
CA GLN A 168 -12.28 -9.72 0.36
C GLN A 168 -12.74 -8.59 -0.57
N SER A 169 -12.86 -8.91 -1.85
CA SER A 169 -13.52 -8.03 -2.82
C SER A 169 -14.98 -8.45 -2.98
N PHE A 170 -15.87 -7.47 -2.90
CA PHE A 170 -17.30 -7.64 -3.06
C PHE A 170 -17.72 -6.92 -4.34
N LEU A 171 -17.83 -7.69 -5.42
CA LEU A 171 -18.17 -7.16 -6.72
C LEU A 171 -19.66 -6.78 -6.75
N ILE A 172 -19.97 -5.53 -7.10
CA ILE A 172 -21.36 -5.08 -7.27
C ILE A 172 -21.83 -5.41 -8.68
N GLY A 173 -21.00 -5.08 -9.68
CA GLY A 173 -21.16 -5.58 -11.05
C GLY A 173 -20.41 -6.88 -11.24
N GLY A 174 -20.86 -7.75 -12.15
CA GLY A 174 -20.21 -9.04 -12.41
C GLY A 174 -21.21 -10.05 -12.99
N GLY A 175 -20.71 -11.23 -13.34
CA GLY A 175 -21.55 -12.38 -13.73
C GLY A 175 -20.81 -13.70 -13.57
N ALA A 176 -21.01 -14.69 -14.45
CA ALA A 176 -20.63 -16.07 -14.11
C ALA A 176 -19.14 -16.29 -13.77
N ASN A 177 -18.21 -15.53 -14.38
CA ASN A 177 -16.77 -15.62 -14.11
C ASN A 177 -16.31 -14.85 -12.86
N SER A 178 -17.16 -13.97 -12.31
CA SER A 178 -16.87 -13.15 -11.14
C SER A 178 -18.19 -12.74 -10.52
N GLN A 179 -18.66 -13.56 -9.57
CA GLN A 179 -20.00 -13.45 -9.03
C GLN A 179 -20.21 -12.11 -8.32
N SER A 180 -21.22 -11.37 -8.77
CA SER A 180 -21.71 -10.19 -8.07
C SER A 180 -22.33 -10.62 -6.73
N VAL A 181 -22.16 -9.82 -5.68
CA VAL A 181 -22.86 -10.03 -4.40
C VAL A 181 -24.39 -10.07 -4.57
N LEU A 182 -24.91 -9.40 -5.59
CA LEU A 182 -26.34 -9.41 -5.91
C LEU A 182 -26.81 -10.79 -6.35
N SER A 183 -25.95 -11.57 -7.01
CA SER A 183 -26.29 -12.93 -7.49
C SER A 183 -26.47 -13.96 -6.37
N GLY A 184 -26.04 -13.65 -5.14
CA GLY A 184 -26.21 -14.51 -3.98
C GLY A 184 -27.59 -14.44 -3.31
N PHE A 185 -28.41 -13.44 -3.64
CA PHE A 185 -29.78 -13.33 -3.11
C PHE A 185 -30.76 -14.20 -3.89
N GLU A 186 -31.81 -14.65 -3.22
CA GLU A 186 -32.86 -15.43 -3.88
C GLU A 186 -33.52 -14.60 -5.01
N PRO A 187 -33.85 -15.21 -6.16
CA PRO A 187 -34.43 -14.49 -7.29
C PRO A 187 -35.71 -13.72 -6.94
N ALA A 188 -36.54 -14.24 -6.03
CA ALA A 188 -37.75 -13.55 -5.57
C ALA A 188 -37.45 -12.31 -4.73
N ILE A 189 -36.38 -12.33 -3.92
CA ILE A 189 -35.90 -11.16 -3.17
C ILE A 189 -35.41 -10.10 -4.16
N LEU A 190 -34.64 -10.50 -5.17
CA LEU A 190 -34.17 -9.57 -6.19
C LEU A 190 -35.32 -9.02 -7.02
N GLU A 191 -36.27 -9.85 -7.46
CA GLU A 191 -37.46 -9.37 -8.18
C GLU A 191 -38.27 -8.36 -7.35
N ALA A 192 -38.44 -8.60 -6.05
CA ALA A 192 -39.16 -7.67 -5.16
C ALA A 192 -38.35 -6.40 -4.84
N ALA A 193 -37.07 -6.53 -4.49
CA ALA A 193 -36.18 -5.40 -4.20
C ALA A 193 -35.95 -4.56 -5.45
N PHE A 194 -35.89 -5.23 -6.61
CA PHE A 194 -35.88 -4.59 -7.90
C PHE A 194 -37.25 -4.06 -8.31
N ASN A 195 -38.36 -4.66 -7.93
CA ASN A 195 -39.63 -4.28 -8.54
C ASN A 195 -39.52 -4.30 -10.09
N GLU A 196 -38.83 -5.32 -10.61
CA GLU A 196 -38.58 -5.57 -12.03
C GLU A 196 -38.67 -7.07 -12.29
N SER A 197 -38.96 -7.45 -13.54
CA SER A 197 -39.14 -8.85 -13.88
C SER A 197 -37.87 -9.67 -13.65
N ARG A 198 -38.06 -10.87 -13.10
CA ARG A 198 -36.97 -11.84 -12.88
C ARG A 198 -36.09 -12.03 -14.12
N THR A 199 -36.69 -12.12 -15.30
CA THR A 199 -35.97 -12.33 -16.57
C THR A 199 -35.02 -11.17 -16.90
N LEU A 200 -35.41 -9.92 -16.62
CA LEU A 200 -34.56 -8.76 -16.84
C LEU A 200 -33.43 -8.70 -15.81
N VAL A 201 -33.73 -8.97 -14.54
CA VAL A 201 -32.73 -8.99 -13.46
C VAL A 201 -31.68 -10.06 -13.71
N GLU A 202 -32.09 -11.29 -14.03
CA GLU A 202 -31.19 -12.39 -14.37
C GLU A 202 -30.37 -12.09 -15.64
N LYS A 203 -30.96 -11.44 -16.65
CA LYS A 203 -30.23 -11.03 -17.86
C LYS A 203 -29.13 -10.00 -17.58
N ILE A 204 -29.31 -9.14 -16.59
CA ILE A 204 -28.31 -8.14 -16.20
C ILE A 204 -27.21 -8.79 -15.36
N LEU A 205 -27.57 -9.58 -14.34
CA LEU A 205 -26.64 -10.23 -13.42
C LEU A 205 -25.93 -11.45 -14.02
N GLY A 206 -26.48 -12.05 -15.08
CA GLY A 206 -25.92 -13.21 -15.76
C GLY A 206 -24.79 -12.89 -16.75
N LYS A 207 -24.43 -11.61 -16.96
CA LYS A 207 -23.37 -11.24 -17.91
C LYS A 207 -21.99 -11.57 -17.36
N GLU A 208 -21.31 -12.55 -17.97
CA GLU A 208 -19.91 -12.84 -17.70
C GLU A 208 -19.03 -11.60 -17.90
N LEU A 209 -18.57 -11.05 -16.78
CA LEU A 209 -17.66 -9.92 -16.75
C LEU A 209 -16.54 -10.26 -15.78
N ASP A 210 -15.31 -10.14 -16.27
CA ASP A 210 -14.12 -10.24 -15.43
C ASP A 210 -13.97 -9.00 -14.52
N PRO A 211 -13.15 -9.05 -13.46
CA PRO A 211 -12.98 -7.92 -12.55
C PRO A 211 -12.36 -6.68 -13.22
N ILE A 212 -11.52 -6.89 -14.24
CA ILE A 212 -10.96 -5.83 -15.08
C ILE A 212 -11.33 -6.14 -16.53
N VAL A 213 -11.98 -5.20 -17.21
CA VAL A 213 -12.51 -5.38 -18.57
C VAL A 213 -12.09 -4.24 -19.49
N TYR A 214 -12.03 -4.50 -20.80
CA TYR A 214 -11.88 -3.44 -21.79
C TYR A 214 -13.17 -2.62 -21.92
N VAL A 215 -12.98 -1.33 -22.19
CA VAL A 215 -14.00 -0.34 -22.45
C VAL A 215 -13.82 0.14 -23.90
N GLY A 216 -14.35 -0.63 -24.86
CA GLY A 216 -14.47 -0.20 -26.26
C GLY A 216 -14.09 -1.25 -27.32
N ASP A 217 -14.94 -1.32 -28.35
CA ASP A 217 -14.86 -1.82 -29.74
C ASP A 217 -14.02 -3.04 -30.16
N ALA A 218 -13.43 -3.83 -29.26
CA ALA A 218 -12.80 -5.07 -29.71
C ALA A 218 -13.80 -6.22 -29.92
N HIS A 219 -14.87 -6.31 -29.12
CA HIS A 219 -15.89 -7.36 -29.24
C HIS A 219 -17.24 -6.86 -28.71
N ALA A 220 -18.06 -6.28 -29.59
CA ALA A 220 -19.38 -5.67 -29.32
C ALA A 220 -19.36 -4.49 -28.31
N PRO A 221 -20.20 -3.46 -28.50
CA PRO A 221 -20.19 -2.31 -27.59
C PRO A 221 -20.72 -2.76 -26.22
N SER A 222 -19.83 -2.87 -25.23
CA SER A 222 -20.24 -3.06 -23.85
C SER A 222 -21.09 -1.86 -23.41
N LEU A 223 -22.14 -2.08 -22.63
CA LEU A 223 -23.00 -1.02 -22.08
C LEU A 223 -22.19 0.09 -21.38
N TRP A 224 -21.05 -0.31 -20.78
CA TRP A 224 -20.09 0.56 -20.13
C TRP A 224 -19.34 1.49 -21.06
N THR A 225 -19.07 1.07 -22.30
CA THR A 225 -18.39 1.90 -23.32
C THR A 225 -19.23 3.11 -23.68
N LYS A 226 -20.52 2.91 -23.94
CA LYS A 226 -21.44 4.01 -24.21
C LYS A 226 -21.65 4.88 -22.98
N PHE A 227 -21.75 4.29 -21.78
CA PHE A 227 -21.90 5.02 -20.52
C PHE A 227 -20.71 5.94 -20.18
N LEU A 228 -19.47 5.49 -20.39
CA LEU A 228 -18.27 6.23 -20.01
C LEU A 228 -17.98 7.42 -20.93
N GLN A 229 -18.46 7.41 -22.18
CA GLN A 229 -18.22 8.46 -23.17
C GLN A 229 -19.23 9.63 -23.13
N LEU A 230 -20.34 9.48 -22.42
CA LEU A 230 -21.39 10.50 -22.38
C LEU A 230 -21.06 11.64 -21.42
N LYS A 231 -21.41 12.88 -21.79
CA LYS A 231 -21.40 14.01 -20.85
C LYS A 231 -22.38 13.75 -19.71
N ARG A 232 -22.18 14.36 -18.54
CA ARG A 232 -23.00 14.10 -17.33
C ARG A 232 -24.51 14.19 -17.63
N GLU A 233 -24.94 15.16 -18.42
CA GLU A 233 -26.33 15.37 -18.83
C GLU A 233 -26.83 14.35 -19.88
N GLU A 234 -25.95 13.88 -20.75
CA GLU A 234 -26.22 12.89 -21.80
C GLU A 234 -26.22 11.44 -21.26
N LYS A 235 -25.51 11.17 -20.15
CA LYS A 235 -25.59 9.89 -19.41
C LYS A 235 -27.03 9.59 -19.01
N VAL A 236 -27.77 10.59 -18.53
CA VAL A 236 -29.19 10.47 -18.17
C VAL A 236 -30.06 10.18 -19.39
N GLN A 237 -29.75 10.78 -20.54
CA GLN A 237 -30.58 10.68 -21.74
C GLN A 237 -30.33 9.38 -22.52
N HIS A 238 -29.09 8.89 -22.55
CA HIS A 238 -28.74 7.61 -23.17
C HIS A 238 -29.32 6.42 -22.39
N LEU A 239 -29.42 6.54 -21.06
CA LEU A 239 -30.13 5.58 -20.20
C LEU A 239 -31.64 5.58 -20.48
N LYS A 240 -32.26 6.73 -20.81
CA LYS A 240 -33.67 6.78 -21.25
C LYS A 240 -33.88 6.07 -22.58
N ASN A 241 -32.95 6.21 -23.52
CA ASN A 241 -33.06 5.63 -24.86
C ASN A 241 -32.72 4.12 -24.89
N MET A 242 -31.92 3.60 -23.95
CA MET A 242 -31.69 2.15 -23.80
C MET A 242 -32.91 1.38 -23.28
N VAL A 243 -33.98 2.07 -22.87
CA VAL A 243 -35.25 1.50 -22.41
C VAL A 243 -36.34 1.66 -23.50
N HIS A 244 -35.99 2.10 -24.71
CA HIS A 244 -36.94 2.44 -25.76
C HIS A 244 -36.86 1.59 -27.03
N ASP A 245 -36.30 0.38 -26.97
CA ASP A 245 -36.55 -0.62 -28.01
C ASP A 245 -37.43 -1.76 -27.49
N LYS A 246 -38.68 -1.67 -27.96
CA LYS A 246 -39.86 -2.56 -27.84
C LYS A 246 -40.81 -2.35 -26.64
N GLU A 247 -41.74 -1.43 -26.93
CA GLU A 247 -43.19 -1.35 -26.65
C GLU A 247 -43.78 -1.62 -25.25
N GLU A 248 -44.47 -0.56 -24.79
CA GLU A 248 -45.72 -0.49 -24.00
C GLU A 248 -45.79 -1.19 -22.63
N GLU A 249 -45.61 -0.43 -21.54
CA GLU A 249 -46.66 0.01 -20.61
C GLU A 249 -46.07 0.58 -19.29
N LYS A 250 -46.96 1.15 -18.48
CA LYS A 250 -46.80 2.28 -17.55
C LYS A 250 -46.21 1.96 -16.16
N GLU A 251 -45.65 3.02 -15.58
CA GLU A 251 -45.79 3.43 -14.16
C GLU A 251 -45.16 2.63 -13.02
N THR A 252 -43.97 2.05 -13.14
CA THR A 252 -43.21 1.62 -11.93
C THR A 252 -41.69 1.81 -12.00
N SER A 253 -41.20 2.45 -13.07
CA SER A 253 -39.78 2.72 -13.38
C SER A 253 -39.04 3.66 -12.40
N TRP A 254 -39.66 4.10 -11.30
CA TRP A 254 -39.13 5.17 -10.44
C TRP A 254 -38.06 4.69 -9.43
N SER A 255 -38.04 3.39 -9.07
CA SER A 255 -37.16 2.86 -8.00
C SER A 255 -35.72 2.58 -8.46
N TRP A 256 -35.51 1.87 -9.57
CA TRP A 256 -34.16 1.60 -10.12
C TRP A 256 -33.46 2.79 -10.70
N ARG A 257 -34.23 3.71 -11.28
CA ARG A 257 -33.69 4.99 -11.71
C ARG A 257 -33.01 5.68 -10.54
N LYS A 258 -33.53 5.63 -9.32
CA LYS A 258 -32.89 6.23 -8.13
C LYS A 258 -31.65 5.46 -7.67
N LEU A 259 -31.67 4.13 -7.66
CA LEU A 259 -30.50 3.34 -7.22
C LEU A 259 -29.34 3.41 -8.22
N LEU A 260 -29.62 3.20 -9.51
CA LEU A 260 -28.64 3.39 -10.58
C LEU A 260 -28.26 4.86 -10.73
N ALA A 261 -29.17 5.83 -10.57
CA ALA A 261 -28.78 7.24 -10.55
C ALA A 261 -27.97 7.63 -9.32
N ASN A 262 -28.14 7.01 -8.15
CA ASN A 262 -27.28 7.31 -6.99
C ASN A 262 -25.89 6.71 -7.18
N VAL A 263 -25.80 5.49 -7.70
CA VAL A 263 -24.52 4.82 -8.05
C VAL A 263 -23.86 5.42 -9.31
N LEU A 264 -24.63 6.09 -10.19
CA LEU A 264 -24.18 6.72 -11.45
C LEU A 264 -24.31 8.27 -11.43
N GLY A 265 -24.58 8.88 -10.27
CA GLY A 265 -24.57 10.32 -9.98
C GLY A 265 -25.61 11.22 -10.67
N MET A 266 -26.92 10.93 -10.62
CA MET A 266 -27.98 11.64 -11.35
C MET A 266 -29.32 11.86 -10.58
N VAL A 267 -29.35 12.53 -9.41
CA VAL A 267 -30.45 13.47 -9.04
C VAL A 267 -29.99 14.47 -7.94
N ASN A 268 -29.69 15.72 -8.31
CA ASN A 268 -30.33 16.89 -7.69
C ASN A 268 -30.20 18.12 -8.60
N ASN A 269 -31.35 18.72 -8.95
CA ASN A 269 -31.48 19.88 -9.84
C ASN A 269 -31.10 21.18 -9.11
N LYS A 270 -29.82 21.57 -9.17
CA LYS A 270 -29.38 22.99 -9.16
C LYS A 270 -28.14 23.13 -10.05
N LYS A 271 -28.09 24.21 -10.84
CA LYS A 271 -27.09 24.53 -11.88
C LYS A 271 -25.65 24.16 -11.46
N PRO A 272 -24.79 23.64 -12.36
CA PRO A 272 -23.41 23.35 -12.05
C PRO A 272 -22.59 24.65 -12.15
N GLU A 273 -22.38 25.32 -11.02
CA GLU A 273 -21.08 25.94 -10.81
C GLU A 273 -20.03 24.81 -10.73
N LYS A 274 -18.79 25.10 -11.13
CA LYS A 274 -17.64 24.18 -11.00
C LYS A 274 -17.52 23.72 -9.53
N LYS A 275 -18.18 22.64 -9.17
CA LYS A 275 -17.99 21.92 -7.92
C LYS A 275 -17.08 20.74 -8.22
N ASP A 276 -15.79 20.94 -8.01
CA ASP A 276 -14.88 19.85 -7.71
C ASP A 276 -15.50 19.10 -6.51
N SER A 277 -16.13 17.95 -6.76
CA SER A 277 -16.80 17.03 -5.79
C SER A 277 -17.67 17.58 -4.66
N ALA A 278 -18.73 16.87 -4.34
CA ALA A 278 -19.45 17.03 -3.09
C ALA A 278 -18.57 16.70 -1.87
N GLY A 279 -17.82 17.67 -1.33
CA GLY A 279 -17.15 17.59 -0.01
C GLY A 279 -16.02 16.56 0.15
N SER A 280 -15.86 15.63 -0.77
CA SER A 280 -14.88 14.55 -0.65
C SER A 280 -13.44 15.06 -0.68
N PRO A 281 -12.50 14.37 -0.01
CA PRO A 281 -11.08 14.76 -0.03
C PRO A 281 -10.54 14.81 -1.47
N ASP A 282 -9.61 15.73 -1.71
CA ASP A 282 -8.85 15.75 -2.97
C ASP A 282 -7.73 14.71 -2.93
N SER A 283 -7.13 14.36 -4.08
CA SER A 283 -5.91 13.57 -4.10
C SER A 283 -4.71 14.40 -3.62
N TYR A 284 -3.66 13.72 -3.15
CA TYR A 284 -2.40 14.38 -2.82
C TYR A 284 -1.32 13.96 -3.81
N ASN A 285 -0.80 14.89 -4.61
CA ASN A 285 0.32 14.59 -5.49
C ASN A 285 1.66 14.64 -4.74
N LEU A 286 2.29 13.48 -4.55
CA LEU A 286 3.55 13.35 -3.84
C LEU A 286 4.73 14.00 -4.58
N TYR A 287 4.64 14.13 -5.91
CA TYR A 287 5.70 14.74 -6.71
C TYR A 287 5.68 16.26 -6.61
N ASP A 288 4.51 16.87 -6.42
CA ASP A 288 4.33 18.31 -6.21
C ASP A 288 4.84 18.76 -4.81
N LYS A 289 4.95 17.84 -3.83
CA LYS A 289 5.54 18.12 -2.51
C LYS A 289 7.05 18.38 -2.61
N LYS A 290 7.55 19.42 -1.92
CA LYS A 290 9.00 19.67 -1.75
C LYS A 290 9.64 18.61 -0.84
N PRO A 291 10.90 18.21 -1.08
CA PRO A 291 11.64 17.35 -0.16
C PRO A 291 11.69 17.92 1.26
N ASP A 292 11.49 17.06 2.25
CA ASP A 292 11.68 17.39 3.67
C ASP A 292 13.17 17.40 4.02
N PHE A 293 13.97 16.65 3.27
CA PHE A 293 15.43 16.69 3.30
C PHE A 293 15.99 16.58 1.89
N GLN A 294 17.06 17.32 1.62
CA GLN A 294 17.81 17.22 0.37
C GLN A 294 19.26 17.68 0.59
N ASN A 295 20.22 16.92 0.07
CA ASN A 295 21.61 17.32 -0.09
C ASN A 295 22.19 16.77 -1.40
N ALA A 296 23.51 16.81 -1.58
CA ALA A 296 24.17 16.30 -2.79
C ALA A 296 24.00 14.79 -3.01
N TYR A 297 23.62 14.04 -1.97
CA TYR A 297 23.58 12.58 -1.97
C TYR A 297 22.17 12.01 -2.19
N GLY A 298 21.13 12.85 -2.11
CA GLY A 298 19.76 12.43 -2.33
C GLY A 298 18.72 13.38 -1.76
N TRP A 299 17.48 12.91 -1.74
CA TRP A 299 16.36 13.61 -1.14
C TRP A 299 15.31 12.66 -0.58
N SER A 300 14.54 13.10 0.41
CA SER A 300 13.42 12.35 0.97
C SER A 300 12.19 13.22 1.17
N LYS A 301 11.02 12.62 0.96
CA LYS A 301 9.70 13.16 1.22
C LYS A 301 8.96 12.23 2.17
N ALA A 302 8.25 12.77 3.14
CA ALA A 302 7.31 12.09 4.00
C ALA A 302 5.95 12.80 3.93
N LEU A 303 4.88 12.04 3.77
CA LEU A 303 3.51 12.53 3.77
C LEU A 303 2.78 11.87 4.93
N ASP A 304 2.22 12.69 5.81
CA ASP A 304 1.57 12.26 7.03
C ASP A 304 0.10 12.75 7.09
N GLY A 305 -0.60 12.37 8.15
CA GLY A 305 -2.01 12.70 8.37
C GLY A 305 -2.30 14.16 8.70
N ASP A 306 -1.28 14.94 9.08
CA ASP A 306 -1.43 16.39 9.30
C ASP A 306 -1.38 17.14 7.95
N GLN A 307 -0.63 16.61 6.98
CA GLN A 307 -0.56 17.15 5.61
C GLN A 307 -1.68 16.66 4.70
N TYR A 308 -2.11 15.40 4.86
CA TYR A 308 -3.19 14.80 4.07
C TYR A 308 -4.13 14.01 4.99
N HIS A 309 -5.22 14.67 5.43
CA HIS A 309 -6.14 14.16 6.46
C HIS A 309 -6.63 12.71 6.24
N PRO A 310 -6.96 12.24 5.02
CA PRO A 310 -7.41 10.86 4.82
C PRO A 310 -6.40 9.81 5.30
N LEU A 311 -5.10 10.13 5.34
CA LEU A 311 -4.09 9.24 5.91
C LEU A 311 -4.24 9.06 7.42
N ARG A 312 -4.71 10.10 8.13
CA ARG A 312 -4.96 10.07 9.57
C ARG A 312 -6.05 9.07 9.94
N GLU A 313 -7.07 8.94 9.10
CA GLU A 313 -8.21 8.05 9.33
C GLU A 313 -7.81 6.57 9.28
N VAL A 314 -6.82 6.23 8.46
CA VAL A 314 -6.30 4.86 8.29
C VAL A 314 -4.97 4.62 9.02
N ASP A 315 -4.48 5.64 9.73
CA ASP A 315 -3.18 5.70 10.42
C ASP A 315 -2.00 5.22 9.54
N ILE A 316 -1.95 5.57 8.26
CA ILE A 316 -0.82 5.22 7.37
C ILE A 316 -0.05 6.46 6.97
N GLY A 317 1.27 6.41 7.02
CA GLY A 317 2.15 7.42 6.44
C GLY A 317 2.70 6.97 5.09
N ILE A 318 3.25 7.89 4.32
CA ILE A 318 3.90 7.60 3.04
C ILE A 318 5.28 8.25 3.02
N PHE A 319 6.25 7.60 2.37
CA PHE A 319 7.56 8.18 2.13
C PHE A 319 8.04 7.91 0.70
N HIS A 320 8.90 8.78 0.20
CA HIS A 320 9.54 8.65 -1.10
C HIS A 320 10.96 9.19 -1.01
N VAL A 321 11.91 8.34 -1.37
CA VAL A 321 13.33 8.59 -1.19
C VAL A 321 14.07 8.34 -2.49
N ASN A 322 15.03 9.20 -2.77
CA ASN A 322 16.01 9.01 -3.82
C ASN A 322 17.41 9.12 -3.24
N LEU A 323 18.22 8.10 -3.49
CA LEU A 323 19.65 8.11 -3.22
C LEU A 323 20.38 8.17 -4.56
N THR A 324 21.26 9.14 -4.72
CA THR A 324 22.14 9.23 -5.90
C THR A 324 23.12 8.05 -5.93
N ALA A 325 23.71 7.78 -7.09
CA ALA A 325 24.62 6.65 -7.25
C ALA A 325 25.79 6.70 -6.25
N GLY A 326 26.04 5.58 -5.57
CA GLY A 326 27.09 5.46 -4.55
C GLY A 326 26.79 6.17 -3.23
N SER A 327 25.56 6.61 -3.01
CA SER A 327 25.12 7.24 -1.75
C SER A 327 24.41 6.24 -0.84
N MET A 328 24.29 6.58 0.43
CA MET A 328 23.49 5.83 1.40
C MET A 328 22.65 6.76 2.26
N MET A 329 21.52 6.25 2.74
CA MET A 329 20.87 6.78 3.93
C MET A 329 21.59 6.20 5.14
N ALA A 330 22.02 7.06 6.07
CA ALA A 330 22.83 6.67 7.21
C ALA A 330 22.09 5.66 8.11
N PRO A 331 22.80 4.79 8.83
CA PRO A 331 22.21 3.90 9.83
C PRO A 331 21.24 4.65 10.75
N HIS A 332 19.99 4.21 10.79
CA HIS A 332 18.93 4.84 11.55
C HIS A 332 17.89 3.85 12.04
N VAL A 333 17.02 4.33 12.92
CA VAL A 333 15.93 3.58 13.52
C VAL A 333 14.62 4.35 13.37
N ASN A 334 13.55 3.64 13.06
CA ASN A 334 12.20 4.18 13.05
C ASN A 334 11.52 3.98 14.41
N PRO A 335 11.26 5.05 15.18
CA PRO A 335 10.74 4.91 16.53
C PRO A 335 9.22 4.76 16.58
N ARG A 336 8.48 5.03 15.50
CA ARG A 336 7.00 5.01 15.52
C ARG A 336 6.40 3.87 14.73
N ALA A 337 6.95 3.56 13.56
CA ALA A 337 6.26 2.73 12.59
C ALA A 337 7.16 1.66 11.98
N LYS A 338 6.51 0.60 11.48
CA LYS A 338 7.07 -0.32 10.51
C LYS A 338 6.97 0.34 9.13
N GLU A 339 7.99 0.16 8.31
CA GLU A 339 8.02 0.70 6.95
C GLU A 339 8.04 -0.40 5.90
N TYR A 340 7.25 -0.20 4.85
CA TYR A 340 7.15 -1.07 3.68
C TYR A 340 7.68 -0.28 2.48
N GLY A 341 8.91 -0.54 2.06
CA GLY A 341 9.56 0.15 0.95
C GLY A 341 9.47 -0.67 -0.34
N ILE A 342 9.09 -0.01 -1.43
CA ILE A 342 8.97 -0.55 -2.78
C ILE A 342 10.00 0.15 -3.66
N VAL A 343 10.93 -0.60 -4.23
CA VAL A 343 11.92 -0.03 -5.14
C VAL A 343 11.24 0.35 -6.45
N LEU A 344 11.25 1.65 -6.74
CA LEU A 344 10.69 2.21 -7.96
C LEU A 344 11.69 2.14 -9.10
N ARG A 345 12.95 2.48 -8.86
CA ARG A 345 13.99 2.51 -9.91
C ARG A 345 15.37 2.21 -9.34
N GLY A 346 16.19 1.60 -10.19
CA GLY A 346 17.58 1.33 -9.88
C GLY A 346 17.80 0.09 -9.03
N HIS A 347 18.97 0.05 -8.39
CA HIS A 347 19.40 -1.08 -7.57
C HIS A 347 20.34 -0.61 -6.47
N GLY A 348 20.41 -1.39 -5.40
CA GLY A 348 21.23 -1.10 -4.24
C GLY A 348 21.21 -2.23 -3.24
N GLU A 349 21.55 -1.90 -2.01
CA GLU A 349 21.60 -2.83 -0.89
C GLU A 349 20.83 -2.26 0.30
N ILE A 350 20.18 -3.14 1.05
CA ILE A 350 19.63 -2.84 2.36
C ILE A 350 20.30 -3.72 3.41
N GLN A 351 20.67 -3.11 4.53
CA GLN A 351 21.14 -3.83 5.72
C GLN A 351 20.22 -3.55 6.90
N ILE A 352 19.89 -4.60 7.65
CA ILE A 352 19.05 -4.56 8.85
C ILE A 352 19.77 -5.31 9.96
N VAL A 353 19.66 -4.81 11.19
CA VAL A 353 20.33 -5.33 12.38
C VAL A 353 19.29 -5.75 13.42
N PHE A 354 19.53 -6.87 14.11
CA PHE A 354 18.69 -7.30 15.23
C PHE A 354 18.94 -6.44 16.47
N PRO A 355 18.00 -6.38 17.44
CA PRO A 355 18.19 -5.60 18.67
C PRO A 355 19.44 -5.96 19.50
N ASN A 356 19.96 -7.20 19.36
CA ASN A 356 21.20 -7.65 20.01
C ASN A 356 22.48 -7.22 19.26
N GLY A 357 22.35 -6.47 18.16
CA GLY A 357 23.47 -5.97 17.37
C GLY A 357 23.99 -6.93 16.29
N THR A 358 23.45 -8.15 16.17
CA THR A 358 23.86 -9.07 15.09
C THR A 358 23.21 -8.67 13.77
N ASN A 359 23.89 -8.96 12.65
CA ASN A 359 23.35 -8.70 11.33
C ASN A 359 22.07 -9.55 11.12
N ALA A 360 20.94 -8.89 10.88
CA ALA A 360 19.68 -9.57 10.61
C ALA A 360 19.55 -9.89 9.11
N MET A 361 19.84 -8.91 8.27
CA MET A 361 19.83 -9.08 6.82
C MET A 361 20.82 -8.14 6.16
N LYS A 362 21.48 -8.65 5.12
CA LYS A 362 22.14 -7.88 4.09
C LYS A 362 21.64 -8.41 2.75
N SER A 363 21.01 -7.57 1.94
CA SER A 363 20.44 -8.03 0.67
C SER A 363 20.46 -6.96 -0.41
N GLU A 364 20.68 -7.39 -1.65
CA GLU A 364 20.50 -6.55 -2.82
C GLU A 364 19.01 -6.34 -3.09
N ILE A 365 18.65 -5.13 -3.48
CA ILE A 365 17.30 -4.73 -3.84
C ILE A 365 17.31 -4.04 -5.20
N ARG A 366 16.30 -4.34 -6.02
CA ARG A 366 16.12 -3.79 -7.37
C ARG A 366 14.67 -3.45 -7.63
N GLU A 367 14.42 -2.72 -8.72
CA GLU A 367 13.08 -2.33 -9.13
C GLU A 367 12.04 -3.47 -9.01
N GLY A 368 10.95 -3.19 -8.31
CA GLY A 368 9.87 -4.12 -8.04
C GLY A 368 9.99 -4.89 -6.72
N ASP A 369 11.19 -4.94 -6.10
CA ASP A 369 11.35 -5.55 -4.78
C ASP A 369 10.65 -4.74 -3.70
N VAL A 370 10.09 -5.45 -2.72
CA VAL A 370 9.45 -4.86 -1.55
C VAL A 370 10.15 -5.34 -0.29
N PHE A 371 10.67 -4.41 0.49
CA PHE A 371 11.30 -4.66 1.78
C PHE A 371 10.47 -4.13 2.94
N VAL A 372 10.61 -4.76 4.10
CA VAL A 372 9.91 -4.42 5.33
C VAL A 372 10.93 -4.19 6.42
N VAL A 373 10.84 -3.03 7.08
CA VAL A 373 11.66 -2.69 8.23
C VAL A 373 10.76 -2.59 9.46
N PRO A 374 10.81 -3.54 10.40
CA PRO A 374 10.07 -3.45 11.64
C PRO A 374 10.49 -2.22 12.46
N ARG A 375 9.54 -1.71 13.23
CA ARG A 375 9.79 -0.64 14.20
C ARG A 375 10.97 -1.01 15.11
N TYR A 376 11.83 -0.04 15.39
CA TYR A 376 13.03 -0.15 16.23
C TYR A 376 14.23 -0.91 15.66
N PHE A 377 14.11 -1.58 14.51
CA PHE A 377 15.27 -2.26 13.92
C PHE A 377 16.19 -1.22 13.28
N PRO A 378 17.50 -1.21 13.59
CA PRO A 378 18.46 -0.37 12.88
C PRO A 378 18.68 -0.86 11.46
N PHE A 379 18.76 0.08 10.52
CA PHE A 379 18.92 -0.24 9.10
C PHE A 379 19.58 0.89 8.31
N CYS A 380 20.05 0.57 7.12
CA CYS A 380 20.46 1.53 6.11
C CYS A 380 20.15 1.03 4.69
N GLN A 381 19.96 1.97 3.76
CA GLN A 381 19.87 1.72 2.33
C GLN A 381 21.07 2.35 1.63
N ILE A 382 21.62 1.64 0.66
CA ILE A 382 22.81 2.02 -0.08
C ILE A 382 22.48 1.91 -1.56
N ALA A 383 22.60 3.00 -2.31
CA ALA A 383 22.51 2.97 -3.76
C ALA A 383 23.77 2.37 -4.37
N SER A 384 23.59 1.60 -5.45
CA SER A 384 24.71 1.16 -6.26
C SER A 384 25.47 2.34 -6.88
N ARG A 385 26.73 2.14 -7.27
CA ARG A 385 27.50 3.13 -8.03
C ARG A 385 27.07 3.28 -9.48
N ASN A 386 26.36 2.27 -10.01
CA ASN A 386 25.95 2.26 -11.41
C ASN A 386 24.63 3.00 -11.65
N GLY A 387 23.96 3.48 -10.60
CA GLY A 387 22.72 4.22 -10.73
C GLY A 387 22.12 4.62 -9.39
N ALA A 388 21.23 5.61 -9.44
CA ALA A 388 20.44 6.01 -8.26
C ALA A 388 19.54 4.86 -7.78
N LEU A 389 19.21 4.85 -6.49
CA LEU A 389 18.18 4.00 -5.91
C LEU A 389 16.99 4.88 -5.50
N GLU A 390 15.84 4.63 -6.12
CA GLU A 390 14.60 5.35 -5.82
C GLU A 390 13.58 4.37 -5.27
N PHE A 391 12.99 4.69 -4.11
CA PHE A 391 11.97 3.85 -3.49
C PHE A 391 10.87 4.69 -2.84
N PHE A 392 9.65 4.17 -2.96
CA PHE A 392 8.44 4.71 -2.36
C PHE A 392 7.94 3.71 -1.33
N GLY A 393 7.29 4.16 -0.26
CA GLY A 393 6.78 3.24 0.71
C GLY A 393 5.68 3.79 1.59
N PHE A 394 5.13 2.88 2.37
CA PHE A 394 4.07 3.12 3.33
C PHE A 394 4.61 2.85 4.74
N SER A 395 4.14 3.64 5.69
CA SER A 395 4.50 3.58 7.10
C SER A 395 3.27 3.21 7.91
N THR A 396 3.39 2.31 8.89
CA THR A 396 2.26 1.90 9.74
C THR A 396 1.85 2.94 10.80
N SER A 397 2.14 4.22 10.57
CA SER A 397 1.54 5.34 11.32
C SER A 397 1.43 6.57 10.42
N ALA A 398 0.32 7.29 10.53
CA ALA A 398 0.11 8.59 9.90
C ALA A 398 0.72 9.75 10.68
N ARG A 399 1.42 9.48 11.79
CA ARG A 399 2.17 10.49 12.53
C ARG A 399 3.57 10.58 11.96
N GLU A 400 4.11 11.79 11.92
CA GLU A 400 5.49 12.04 11.51
C GLU A 400 6.47 11.08 12.23
N ASN A 401 7.12 10.18 11.48
CA ASN A 401 7.90 9.07 12.05
C ASN A 401 9.12 9.56 12.87
N LYS A 402 9.77 10.65 12.42
CA LYS A 402 11.03 11.22 12.97
C LYS A 402 12.13 10.16 13.14
N PRO A 403 12.73 9.68 12.03
CA PRO A 403 13.80 8.69 12.10
C PRO A 403 14.98 9.17 12.97
N GLN A 404 15.52 8.27 13.78
CA GLN A 404 16.66 8.53 14.64
C GLN A 404 17.94 8.02 13.99
N PHE A 405 18.73 8.94 13.44
CA PHE A 405 20.01 8.61 12.82
C PHE A 405 21.06 8.30 13.88
N LEU A 406 21.78 7.20 13.74
CA LEU A 406 22.80 6.74 14.69
C LEU A 406 24.15 7.40 14.43
N VAL A 407 24.44 7.74 13.17
CA VAL A 407 25.69 8.37 12.71
C VAL A 407 25.42 9.51 11.73
N GLY A 408 26.41 10.38 11.51
CA GLY A 408 26.27 11.59 10.69
C GLY A 408 25.99 12.85 11.51
N ALA A 409 25.76 13.97 10.82
CA ALA A 409 25.77 15.28 11.46
C ALA A 409 24.59 15.60 12.37
N ALA A 410 23.44 14.98 12.12
CA ALA A 410 22.22 15.11 12.90
C ALA A 410 21.94 13.84 13.74
N SER A 411 22.98 13.14 14.20
CA SER A 411 22.84 11.82 14.83
C SER A 411 22.69 11.84 16.35
N LEU A 412 22.15 10.74 16.88
CA LEU A 412 22.13 10.45 18.32
C LEU A 412 23.54 10.41 18.90
N LEU A 413 24.52 9.83 18.20
CA LEU A 413 25.92 9.77 18.66
C LEU A 413 26.50 11.17 18.90
N ARG A 414 26.22 12.13 18.00
CA ARG A 414 26.63 13.53 18.19
C ARG A 414 25.86 14.21 19.31
N THR A 415 24.54 13.98 19.38
CA THR A 415 23.68 14.58 20.40
C THR A 415 24.05 14.12 21.81
N MET A 416 24.45 12.86 21.97
CA MET A 416 24.82 12.26 23.25
C MET A 416 26.33 12.35 23.56
N LEU A 417 27.10 13.09 22.74
CA LEU A 417 28.55 13.19 22.89
C LEU A 417 28.92 13.77 24.27
N SER A 418 29.41 12.92 25.15
CA SER A 418 29.63 13.22 26.55
C SER A 418 30.75 12.33 27.14
N PRO A 419 31.37 12.74 28.26
CA PRO A 419 32.30 11.88 29.00
C PRO A 419 31.69 10.52 29.37
N GLU A 420 30.40 10.47 29.70
CA GLU A 420 29.67 9.26 30.07
C GLU A 420 29.55 8.30 28.89
N LEU A 421 29.19 8.81 27.70
CA LEU A 421 29.15 8.00 26.49
C LEU A 421 30.56 7.52 26.09
N ALA A 422 31.58 8.37 26.24
CA ALA A 422 32.96 7.99 25.98
C ALA A 422 33.42 6.87 26.93
N ALA A 423 33.10 6.97 28.22
CA ALA A 423 33.36 5.93 29.21
C ALA A 423 32.60 4.63 28.90
N ALA A 424 31.32 4.71 28.52
CA ALA A 424 30.51 3.56 28.13
C ALA A 424 31.07 2.82 26.90
N LEU A 425 31.70 3.55 25.98
CA LEU A 425 32.36 2.99 24.80
C LEU A 425 33.84 2.60 25.05
N GLY A 426 34.37 2.83 26.25
CA GLY A 426 35.76 2.53 26.60
C GLY A 426 36.80 3.37 25.83
N VAL A 427 36.45 4.60 25.44
CA VAL A 427 37.34 5.50 24.67
C VAL A 427 37.49 6.86 25.33
N SER A 428 38.55 7.61 24.98
CA SER A 428 38.67 9.00 25.42
C SER A 428 37.64 9.90 24.71
N LEU A 429 37.21 10.96 25.38
CA LEU A 429 36.26 11.92 24.81
C LEU A 429 36.77 12.55 23.51
N ASP A 430 38.06 12.88 23.42
CA ASP A 430 38.65 13.42 22.19
C ASP A 430 38.65 12.43 21.03
N ARG A 431 38.84 11.13 21.33
CA ARG A 431 38.71 10.08 20.31
C ARG A 431 37.26 9.96 19.84
N LEU A 432 36.30 9.93 20.76
CA LEU A 432 34.88 9.88 20.42
C LEU A 432 34.46 11.11 19.60
N ARG A 433 34.90 12.31 20.01
CA ARG A 433 34.64 13.57 19.31
C ARG A 433 35.18 13.53 17.88
N ARG A 434 36.43 13.09 17.69
CA ARG A 434 37.02 12.96 16.34
C ARG A 434 36.17 12.05 15.44
N VAL A 435 35.71 10.90 15.95
CA VAL A 435 34.88 9.96 15.16
C VAL A 435 33.49 10.54 14.90
N ALA A 436 32.82 11.08 15.92
CA ALA A 436 31.47 11.63 15.78
C ALA A 436 31.41 12.79 14.78
N TYR A 437 32.46 13.63 14.72
CA TYR A 437 32.53 14.75 13.80
C TYR A 437 33.13 14.43 12.41
N ALA A 438 33.64 13.22 12.19
CA ALA A 438 34.30 12.85 10.94
C ALA A 438 33.39 12.88 9.70
N GLN A 439 32.10 12.56 9.87
CA GLN A 439 31.10 12.61 8.80
C GLN A 439 30.31 13.93 8.88
N PRO A 440 30.57 14.92 8.01
CA PRO A 440 29.88 16.23 8.06
C PRO A 440 28.45 16.19 7.53
N GLU A 441 28.06 15.15 6.78
CA GLU A 441 26.73 15.05 6.19
C GLU A 441 25.67 14.56 7.18
N ALA A 442 24.46 15.09 7.05
CA ALA A 442 23.29 14.61 7.77
C ALA A 442 22.45 13.70 6.86
N LEU A 443 21.83 12.66 7.43
CA LEU A 443 20.84 11.77 6.80
C LEU A 443 21.36 10.95 5.61
N MET A 444 21.81 11.59 4.53
CA MET A 444 22.31 10.95 3.32
C MET A 444 23.76 11.35 3.07
N MET A 445 24.60 10.40 2.71
CA MET A 445 26.05 10.56 2.66
C MET A 445 26.68 9.60 1.65
N PRO A 446 27.95 9.82 1.23
CA PRO A 446 28.60 8.91 0.31
C PRO A 446 28.87 7.56 0.98
N SER A 447 28.69 6.47 0.24
CA SER A 447 29.04 5.12 0.66
C SER A 447 30.30 4.65 -0.07
N THR A 448 31.30 4.20 0.69
CA THR A 448 32.56 3.66 0.15
C THR A 448 32.46 2.20 -0.29
N TRP A 449 31.37 1.49 0.04
CA TRP A 449 31.25 0.03 -0.09
C TRP A 449 30.93 -0.47 -1.51
N ALA A 450 30.73 0.41 -2.49
CA ALA A 450 30.51 0.01 -3.89
C ALA A 450 31.82 -0.04 -4.73
N ALA A 451 32.95 -0.32 -4.10
CA ALA A 451 34.14 -0.78 -4.83
C ALA A 451 34.01 -2.28 -5.15
N PRO A 452 34.29 -2.75 -6.38
CA PRO A 452 34.55 -4.17 -6.59
C PRO A 452 35.70 -4.59 -5.67
N PRO A 453 35.75 -5.85 -5.17
CA PRO A 453 37.01 -6.38 -4.67
C PRO A 453 38.04 -6.19 -5.78
N HIS A 454 39.12 -5.49 -5.49
CA HIS A 454 40.23 -5.34 -6.41
C HIS A 454 40.70 -6.73 -6.86
N SER A 455 40.30 -7.17 -8.05
CA SER A 455 41.05 -8.20 -8.77
C SER A 455 42.29 -7.52 -9.35
N TYR A 456 43.34 -7.41 -8.54
CA TYR A 456 44.68 -7.34 -9.10
C TYR A 456 44.99 -8.74 -9.64
N ALA A 457 44.81 -8.92 -10.95
CA ALA A 457 45.54 -9.96 -11.68
C ALA A 457 46.78 -9.27 -12.25
N PHE A 458 47.95 -9.67 -11.72
CA PHE A 458 49.20 -9.59 -12.47
C PHE A 458 49.26 -10.75 -13.45
#